data_AF-A0A3A4NG96-F1
#
_entry.id   AF-A0A3A4NG96-F1
#
_cell.length_a   1.000
_cell.length_b   1.000
_cell.length_c   1.000
_cell.angle_alpha   90.00
_cell.angle_beta   90.00
_cell.angle_gamma   90.00
#
_symmetry.space_group_name_H-M   'P 1'
#
loop_
_entity.id
_entity.type
_entity.pdbx_description
1 polymer ?
#
loop_
_entity_poly.entity_id
_entity_poly.type
_entity_poly.pdbx_seq_one_letter_code
_entity_poly.pdbx_strand_id
1 'polypeptide(L)'
;MTDAELCRRVQLMLGKPHAEIPCWKIVDALYGVPLIGAREVDPKYMQAGDVVVFGEREQAPDYGIGVYLGNGKVVTSFKETGVVMIPWRFVKASFVGGLRVG
;
A
#
# COMPACT_ATOMS: atom_id res chain seq x y z
N MET A 1 -13.79 3.40 3.02
CA MET A 1 -13.74 4.02 1.66
C MET A 1 -14.36 3.05 0.66
N THR A 2 -15.07 3.54 -0.37
CA THR A 2 -15.61 2.67 -1.43
C THR A 2 -14.54 2.34 -2.48
N ASP A 3 -14.68 1.22 -3.19
CA ASP A 3 -13.74 0.81 -4.25
C ASP A 3 -13.59 1.87 -5.36
N ALA A 4 -14.68 2.55 -5.71
CA ALA A 4 -14.67 3.61 -6.71
C ALA A 4 -13.83 4.83 -6.26
N GLU A 5 -13.98 5.22 -4.99
CA GLU A 5 -13.20 6.32 -4.42
C GLU A 5 -11.71 5.94 -4.29
N LEU A 6 -11.42 4.70 -3.87
CA LEU A 6 -10.05 4.17 -3.84
C LEU A 6 -9.42 4.26 -5.24
N CYS A 7 -10.12 3.77 -6.26
CA CYS A 7 -9.63 3.79 -7.64
C CYS A 7 -9.37 5.23 -8.13
N ARG A 8 -10.29 6.16 -7.83
CA ARG A 8 -10.14 7.58 -8.21
C ARG A 8 -8.91 8.20 -7.56
N ARG A 9 -8.69 7.99 -6.26
CA ARG A 9 -7.53 8.54 -5.55
C ARG A 9 -6.21 7.93 -6.06
N VAL A 10 -6.19 6.62 -6.30
CA VAL A 10 -5.03 5.95 -6.91
C VAL A 10 -4.70 6.57 -8.26
N GLN A 11 -5.69 6.77 -9.14
CA GLN A 11 -5.47 7.38 -10.47
C GLN A 11 -4.84 8.77 -10.38
N LEU A 12 -5.22 9.59 -9.41
CA LEU A 12 -4.63 10.92 -9.19
C LEU A 12 -3.18 10.87 -8.70
N MET A 13 -2.75 9.73 -8.15
CA MET A 13 -1.41 9.56 -7.59
C MET A 13 -0.43 8.86 -8.52
N LEU A 14 -0.91 8.02 -9.44
CA LEU A 14 -0.04 7.24 -10.33
C LEU A 14 0.94 8.14 -11.11
N GLY A 15 2.21 7.74 -11.11
CA GLY A 15 3.29 8.48 -11.77
C GLY A 15 3.84 9.66 -10.97
N LYS A 16 3.25 10.02 -9.81
CA LYS A 16 3.84 11.04 -8.94
C LYS A 16 5.22 10.59 -8.44
N PRO A 17 6.22 11.48 -8.40
CA PRO A 17 7.57 11.13 -7.94
C PRO A 17 7.58 10.61 -6.50
N HIS A 18 8.52 9.74 -6.19
CA HIS A 18 8.71 9.22 -4.83
C HIS A 18 9.01 10.34 -3.82
N ALA A 19 9.69 11.41 -4.25
CA ALA A 19 9.94 12.58 -3.41
C ALA A 19 8.65 13.31 -2.99
N GLU A 20 7.58 13.22 -3.79
CA GLU A 20 6.28 13.78 -3.46
C GLU A 20 5.47 12.81 -2.59
N ILE A 21 5.41 11.55 -3.00
CA ILE A 21 4.67 10.49 -2.31
C ILE A 21 5.57 9.28 -2.12
N PRO A 22 6.35 9.22 -1.03
CA PRO A 22 7.11 8.04 -0.69
C PRO A 22 6.18 6.92 -0.19
N CYS A 23 6.64 5.66 -0.19
CA CYS A 23 5.81 4.51 0.17
C CYS A 23 5.19 4.66 1.56
N TRP A 24 5.92 5.18 2.54
CA TRP A 24 5.42 5.39 3.90
C TRP A 24 4.33 6.47 4.02
N LYS A 25 4.16 7.34 3.01
CA LYS A 25 3.08 8.34 2.94
C LYS A 25 1.89 7.90 2.07
N ILE A 26 1.95 6.73 1.45
CA ILE A 26 0.91 6.33 0.48
C ILE A 26 -0.45 6.17 1.12
N VAL A 27 -0.49 5.70 2.37
CA VAL A 27 -1.72 5.56 3.14
C VAL A 27 -2.28 6.93 3.48
N ASP A 28 -1.46 7.85 4.00
CA ASP A 28 -1.90 9.21 4.31
C ASP A 28 -2.43 9.92 3.06
N ALA A 29 -1.77 9.75 1.91
CA ALA A 29 -2.20 10.32 0.64
C ALA A 29 -3.53 9.74 0.14
N LEU A 30 -3.78 8.45 0.36
CA LEU A 30 -5.02 7.78 -0.07
C LEU A 30 -6.18 7.99 0.89
N TYR A 31 -5.93 8.00 2.20
CA TYR A 31 -6.99 7.96 3.21
C TYR A 31 -7.19 9.33 3.88
N GLY A 32 -6.18 10.20 3.90
CA GLY A 32 -6.20 11.47 4.62
C GLY A 32 -6.27 11.30 6.15
N VAL A 33 -6.08 10.08 6.65
CA VAL A 33 -6.09 9.74 8.08
C VAL A 33 -4.90 8.83 8.41
N PRO A 34 -4.31 8.98 9.59
CA PRO A 34 -3.24 8.10 10.04
C PRO A 34 -3.78 6.69 10.30
N LEU A 35 -2.90 5.69 10.29
CA LEU A 35 -3.20 4.28 10.60
C LEU A 35 -3.62 3.99 12.06
N ILE A 36 -3.98 5.02 12.84
CA ILE A 36 -4.36 4.87 14.24
C ILE A 36 -5.65 4.05 14.34
N GLY A 37 -5.59 2.94 15.08
CA GLY A 37 -6.73 2.02 15.22
C GLY A 37 -6.89 1.01 14.09
N ALA A 38 -5.94 0.94 13.14
CA ALA A 38 -5.93 -0.11 12.14
C ALA A 38 -5.77 -1.49 12.82
N ARG A 39 -6.52 -2.48 12.32
CA ARG A 39 -6.46 -3.86 12.83
C ARG A 39 -5.66 -4.75 11.91
N GLU A 40 -4.98 -5.74 12.48
CA GLU A 40 -4.28 -6.75 11.68
C GLU A 40 -5.23 -7.57 10.80
N VAL A 41 -4.73 -7.94 9.63
CA VAL A 41 -5.44 -8.76 8.63
C VAL A 41 -4.51 -9.88 8.17
N ASP A 42 -4.98 -11.12 8.30
CA ASP A 42 -4.33 -12.28 7.69
C ASP A 42 -4.34 -12.13 6.15
N PRO A 43 -3.22 -12.41 5.46
CA PRO A 43 -3.12 -12.27 4.02
C PRO A 43 -4.24 -12.95 3.21
N LYS A 44 -4.87 -14.02 3.72
CA LYS A 44 -6.01 -14.69 3.05
C LYS A 44 -7.34 -13.93 3.13
N TYR A 45 -7.44 -12.95 4.03
CA TYR A 45 -8.62 -12.10 4.23
C TYR A 45 -8.41 -10.66 3.73
N MET A 46 -7.34 -10.42 2.98
CA MET A 46 -7.04 -9.12 2.38
C MET A 46 -8.14 -8.71 1.41
N GLN A 47 -8.59 -7.47 1.56
CA GLN A 47 -9.62 -6.82 0.76
C GLN A 47 -9.06 -5.55 0.13
N ALA A 48 -9.74 -5.06 -0.90
CA ALA A 48 -9.40 -3.75 -1.48
C ALA A 48 -9.43 -2.68 -0.38
N GLY A 49 -8.37 -1.88 -0.34
CA GLY A 49 -8.13 -0.86 0.67
C GLY A 49 -7.24 -1.30 1.84
N ASP A 50 -6.99 -2.60 2.03
CA ASP A 50 -6.07 -3.01 3.10
C ASP A 50 -4.64 -2.56 2.81
N VAL A 51 -3.96 -2.14 3.86
CA VAL A 51 -2.54 -1.78 3.81
C VAL A 51 -1.70 -3.04 3.88
N VAL A 52 -0.63 -3.03 3.10
CA VAL A 52 0.34 -4.10 2.98
C VAL A 52 1.67 -3.56 3.46
N VAL A 53 2.29 -4.27 4.40
CA VAL A 53 3.69 -4.08 4.77
C VAL A 53 4.49 -5.23 4.19
N PHE A 54 5.55 -4.92 3.44
CA PHE A 54 6.42 -5.89 2.81
C PHE A 54 7.89 -5.46 2.94
N GLY A 55 8.83 -6.41 2.91
CA GLY A 55 10.26 -6.13 3.07
C GLY A 55 10.97 -7.28 3.77
N GLU A 56 12.27 -7.16 3.95
CA GLU A 56 13.07 -8.15 4.69
C GLU A 56 12.96 -7.88 6.20
N ARG A 57 12.50 -8.88 6.95
CA ARG A 57 12.27 -8.76 8.41
C ARG A 57 13.52 -8.34 9.21
N GLU A 58 14.71 -8.56 8.65
CA GLU A 58 16.01 -8.37 9.30
C GLU A 58 16.72 -7.07 8.88
N GLN A 59 16.19 -6.34 7.89
CA GLN A 59 16.80 -5.13 7.32
C GLN A 59 15.88 -3.91 7.47
N ALA A 60 15.43 -3.62 8.70
CA ALA A 60 14.90 -2.29 8.99
C ALA A 60 16.00 -1.25 8.69
N PRO A 61 15.76 -0.21 7.86
CA PRO A 61 14.46 0.43 7.61
C PRO A 61 13.79 0.14 6.24
N ASP A 62 14.17 -0.90 5.49
CA ASP A 62 13.76 -1.10 4.08
C ASP A 62 12.35 -1.69 3.88
N TYR A 63 11.45 -1.50 4.86
CA TYR A 63 10.05 -1.90 4.71
C TYR A 63 9.33 -1.01 3.68
N GLY A 64 8.73 -1.65 2.69
CA GLY A 64 7.77 -1.05 1.78
C GLY A 64 6.35 -1.06 2.35
N ILE A 65 5.63 0.02 2.11
CA ILE A 65 4.20 0.14 2.41
C ILE A 65 3.43 0.29 1.10
N GLY A 66 2.31 -0.41 0.99
CA GLY A 66 1.40 -0.31 -0.13
C GLY A 66 -0.06 -0.49 0.28
N VAL A 67 -0.97 -0.34 -0.67
CA VAL A 67 -2.40 -0.60 -0.48
C VAL A 67 -2.85 -1.65 -1.49
N TYR A 68 -3.45 -2.73 -1.00
CA TYR A 68 -4.04 -3.77 -1.82
C TYR A 68 -5.31 -3.22 -2.48
N LEU A 69 -5.39 -3.30 -3.80
CA LEU A 69 -6.50 -2.75 -4.58
C LEU A 69 -7.56 -3.82 -4.92
N GLY A 70 -7.40 -5.04 -4.40
CA GLY A 70 -8.10 -6.21 -4.91
C GLY A 70 -7.52 -6.68 -6.25
N ASN A 71 -8.10 -7.75 -6.81
CA ASN A 71 -7.73 -8.32 -8.11
C ASN A 71 -6.22 -8.58 -8.29
N GLY A 72 -5.52 -8.92 -7.21
CA GLY A 72 -4.09 -9.19 -7.24
C GLY A 72 -3.21 -7.98 -7.55
N LYS A 73 -3.64 -6.76 -7.20
CA LYS A 73 -2.90 -5.52 -7.44
C LYS A 73 -2.62 -4.77 -6.14
N VAL A 74 -1.48 -4.09 -6.08
CA VAL A 74 -1.06 -3.19 -5.00
C VAL A 74 -0.62 -1.88 -5.60
N VAL A 75 -0.94 -0.77 -4.96
CA VAL A 75 -0.29 0.52 -5.21
C VAL A 75 0.77 0.76 -4.15
N THR A 76 1.96 1.20 -4.56
CA THR A 76 3.09 1.57 -3.69
C THR A 76 3.92 2.63 -4.39
N SER A 77 5.06 3.02 -3.82
CA SER A 77 5.97 3.98 -4.41
C SER A 77 7.42 3.55 -4.27
N PHE A 78 8.19 3.63 -5.35
CA PHE A 78 9.62 3.32 -5.38
C PHE A 78 10.44 4.54 -5.83
N LYS A 79 11.70 4.64 -5.40
CA LYS A 79 12.56 5.80 -5.68
C LYS A 79 12.71 6.07 -7.18
N GLU A 80 12.79 5.02 -7.99
CA GLU A 80 13.08 5.08 -9.42
C GLU A 80 11.83 5.36 -10.26
N THR A 81 10.66 4.89 -9.81
CA THR A 81 9.43 4.88 -10.62
C THR A 81 8.31 5.74 -10.05
N GLY A 82 8.48 6.28 -8.84
CA GLY A 82 7.41 6.98 -8.14
C GLY A 82 6.26 6.06 -7.75
N VAL A 83 5.04 6.60 -7.68
CA VAL A 83 3.83 5.86 -7.35
C VAL A 83 3.42 4.96 -8.52
N VAL A 84 3.35 3.65 -8.25
CA VAL A 84 3.05 2.64 -9.28
C VAL A 84 2.08 1.59 -8.75
N MET A 85 1.38 0.96 -9.68
CA MET A 85 0.60 -0.24 -9.42
C MET A 85 1.36 -1.49 -9.85
N ILE A 86 1.56 -2.44 -8.93
CA ILE A 86 2.26 -3.69 -9.16
C ILE A 86 1.37 -4.91 -8.88
N PRO A 87 1.67 -6.06 -9.49
CA PRO A 87 1.08 -7.33 -9.10
C PRO A 87 1.37 -7.69 -7.63
N TRP A 88 0.35 -8.14 -6.91
CA TRP A 88 0.42 -8.61 -5.52
C TRP A 88 1.53 -9.66 -5.30
N ARG A 89 1.71 -10.55 -6.28
CA ARG A 89 2.74 -11.59 -6.24
C ARG A 89 4.17 -11.05 -6.04
N PHE A 90 4.46 -9.81 -6.42
CA PHE A 90 5.79 -9.22 -6.26
C PHE A 90 6.11 -8.81 -4.83
N VAL A 91 5.09 -8.50 -4.02
CA VAL A 91 5.27 -8.16 -2.60
C VAL A 91 4.90 -9.32 -1.67
N LYS A 92 4.16 -10.32 -2.17
CA LYS A 92 3.69 -11.45 -1.37
C LYS A 92 4.84 -12.28 -0.77
N ALA A 93 5.95 -12.43 -1.50
CA ALA A 93 7.10 -13.20 -1.04
C ALA A 93 7.80 -12.57 0.18
N SER A 94 7.74 -11.25 0.31
CA SER A 94 8.28 -10.47 1.42
C SER A 94 7.18 -9.88 2.29
N PHE A 95 5.98 -10.48 2.31
CA PHE A 95 4.86 -9.99 3.10
C PHE A 95 5.16 -10.09 4.60
N VAL A 96 5.02 -8.97 5.30
CA VAL A 96 5.30 -8.86 6.74
C VAL A 96 3.99 -8.80 7.52
N GLY A 97 3.02 -8.02 7.03
CA GLY A 97 1.74 -7.82 7.71
C GLY A 97 0.71 -7.08 6.87
N GLY A 98 -0.56 -7.28 7.20
CA GLY A 98 -1.70 -6.61 6.59
C GLY A 98 -2.45 -5.81 7.65
N LEU A 99 -2.92 -4.61 7.29
CA LEU A 99 -3.68 -3.75 8.20
C LEU A 99 -4.95 -3.26 7.50
N ARG A 100 -6.08 -3.24 8.22
CA ARG A 100 -7.32 -2.61 7.74
C ARG A 100 -7.59 -1.33 8.50
N VAL A 101 -7.72 -0.24 7.74
CA VAL A 101 -8.21 1.05 8.26
C VAL A 101 -9.73 0.91 8.46
N GLY A 102 -10.19 1.21 9.68
CA GLY A 102 -11.60 1.17 10.07
C GLY A 102 -12.43 2.30 9.48
#